data_AF-A0A920NFI4-F1
#
_entry.id   AF-A0A920NFI4-F1
#
_cell.length_a   1.000
_cell.length_b   1.000
_cell.length_c   1.000
_cell.angle_alpha   90.00
_cell.angle_beta   90.00
_cell.angle_gamma   90.00
#
_symmetry.space_group_name_H-M   'P 1'
#
loop_
_entity.id
_entity.type
_entity.pdbx_description
1 polymer ?
#
loop_
_entity_poly.entity_id
_entity_poly.type
_entity_poly.pdbx_seq_one_letter_code
_entity_poly.pdbx_strand_id
1 'polypeptide(L)'
;MVYYRRPLESSTAPDPLSSVLGPSLKFFYNKWYIDELYDATFVRLYEWKARFIAFQVDWDFWHDFVHDQIILKSFKNAAGTLSGPVDRLGINKFFDGLAYSVQNIAVNVLRPLQTGYVRNYALGVMLGVVMVLGIMLISDVFYRNVGIWRLD
;
A
#
# COMPACT_ATOMS: atom_id res chain seq x y z
N MET A 1 -37.42 20.90 67.31
CA MET A 1 -37.63 21.21 65.88
C MET A 1 -36.89 22.49 65.54
N VAL A 2 -35.65 22.39 65.04
CA VAL A 2 -34.78 23.55 64.75
C VAL A 2 -35.35 24.40 63.59
N TYR A 3 -35.93 23.72 62.59
CA TYR A 3 -36.60 24.34 61.44
C TYR A 3 -37.81 25.22 61.79
N TYR A 4 -38.45 25.03 62.95
CA TYR A 4 -39.59 25.84 63.37
C TYR A 4 -39.18 27.24 63.89
N ARG A 5 -37.92 27.40 64.34
CA ARG A 5 -37.42 28.68 64.87
C ARG A 5 -36.65 29.51 63.85
N ARG A 6 -36.11 28.88 62.80
CA ARG A 6 -35.41 29.54 61.69
C ARG A 6 -35.70 28.78 60.38
N PRO A 7 -36.68 29.23 59.57
CA PRO A 7 -36.93 28.64 58.26
C PRO A 7 -35.76 28.94 57.30
N LEU A 8 -35.52 28.04 56.34
CA LEU A 8 -34.51 28.24 55.30
C LEU A 8 -34.98 29.35 54.35
N GLU A 9 -34.29 30.49 54.34
CA GLU A 9 -34.63 31.64 53.49
C GLU A 9 -34.16 31.49 52.04
N SER A 10 -33.22 30.57 51.76
CA SER A 10 -32.65 30.34 50.42
C SER A 10 -31.90 29.00 50.36
N SER A 11 -31.85 28.36 49.20
CA SER A 11 -31.10 27.11 48.92
C SER A 11 -29.58 27.23 49.15
N THR A 12 -29.07 28.46 49.31
CA THR A 12 -27.65 28.78 49.53
C THR A 12 -27.36 29.20 50.97
N ALA A 13 -28.39 29.33 51.81
CA ALA A 13 -28.22 29.71 53.21
C ALA A 13 -27.66 28.53 54.04
N PRO A 14 -26.73 28.78 54.99
CA PRO A 14 -26.14 27.72 55.80
C PRO A 14 -27.21 27.01 56.64
N ASP A 15 -27.29 25.68 56.51
CA ASP A 15 -28.33 24.87 57.12
C ASP A 15 -28.31 25.04 58.66
N PRO A 16 -29.39 25.52 59.30
CA PRO A 16 -29.46 25.69 60.75
C PRO A 16 -29.34 24.35 61.52
N LEU A 17 -29.49 23.21 60.84
CA LEU A 17 -29.17 21.89 61.41
C LEU A 17 -27.66 21.65 61.55
N SER A 18 -26.84 22.32 60.74
CA SER A 18 -25.36 22.20 60.76
C SER A 18 -24.75 22.71 62.06
N SER A 19 -25.35 23.71 62.72
CA SER A 19 -24.86 24.23 64.00
C SER A 19 -25.14 23.30 65.19
N VAL A 20 -26.02 22.30 65.01
CA VAL A 20 -26.40 21.34 66.08
C VAL A 20 -25.77 19.97 65.85
N LEU A 21 -25.70 19.50 64.60
CA LEU A 21 -25.15 18.19 64.23
C LEU A 21 -23.69 18.26 63.72
N GLY A 22 -23.17 19.45 63.43
CA GLY A 22 -21.76 19.74 63.19
C GLY A 22 -21.03 18.70 62.32
N PRO A 23 -20.01 17.99 62.85
CA PRO A 23 -19.17 17.07 62.05
C PRO A 23 -19.95 15.91 61.42
N SER A 24 -20.98 15.41 62.12
CA SER A 24 -21.77 14.28 61.64
C SER A 24 -22.58 14.66 60.41
N LEU A 25 -23.20 15.85 60.39
CA LEU A 25 -23.93 16.34 59.23
C LEU A 25 -23.02 16.47 58.02
N LYS A 26 -21.78 16.96 58.21
CA LYS A 26 -20.78 17.07 57.13
C LYS A 26 -20.37 15.70 56.57
N PHE A 27 -20.26 14.68 57.41
CA PHE A 27 -19.98 13.31 57.00
C PHE A 27 -21.13 12.71 56.16
N PHE A 28 -22.38 12.92 56.58
CA PHE A 28 -23.56 12.53 55.78
C PHE A 28 -23.67 13.33 54.47
N TYR A 29 -23.35 14.63 54.51
CA TYR A 29 -23.38 15.50 53.34
C TYR A 29 -22.33 15.11 52.29
N ASN A 30 -21.15 14.65 52.75
CA ASN A 30 -20.11 14.07 51.90
C ASN A 30 -20.38 12.60 51.52
N LYS A 31 -21.64 12.13 51.59
CA LYS A 31 -22.04 10.76 51.22
C LYS A 31 -21.13 9.68 51.80
N TRP A 32 -20.69 9.88 53.04
CA TRP A 32 -19.81 8.95 53.78
C TRP A 32 -18.45 8.70 53.11
N TYR A 33 -18.01 9.57 52.21
CA TYR A 33 -16.75 9.42 51.47
C TYR A 33 -16.63 8.13 50.64
N ILE A 34 -17.75 7.44 50.37
CA ILE A 34 -17.76 6.20 49.58
C ILE A 34 -17.34 6.49 48.14
N ASP A 35 -17.79 7.62 47.58
CA ASP A 35 -17.43 8.06 46.23
C ASP A 35 -15.91 8.30 46.12
N GLU A 36 -15.30 9.01 47.07
CA GLU A 36 -13.84 9.24 47.07
C GLU A 36 -13.02 7.98 47.33
N LEU A 37 -13.50 7.08 48.20
CA LEU A 37 -12.84 5.80 48.44
C LEU A 37 -12.88 4.92 47.18
N TYR A 38 -14.01 4.88 46.48
CA TYR A 38 -14.16 4.12 45.25
C TYR A 38 -13.26 4.68 44.14
N ASP A 39 -13.23 6.01 43.97
CA ASP A 39 -12.34 6.67 43.01
C ASP A 39 -10.88 6.34 43.30
N ALA A 40 -10.46 6.50 44.56
CA ALA A 40 -9.08 6.29 44.96
C ALA A 40 -8.61 4.84 44.80
N THR A 41 -9.50 3.88 45.06
CA THR A 41 -9.13 2.46 45.13
C THR A 41 -9.33 1.74 43.80
N PHE A 42 -10.47 1.93 43.14
CA PHE A 42 -10.84 1.18 41.93
C PHE A 42 -10.56 1.99 40.67
N VAL A 43 -11.05 3.22 40.59
CA VAL A 43 -10.94 4.04 39.36
C VAL A 43 -9.48 4.35 39.07
N ARG A 44 -8.76 4.97 40.02
CA ARG A 44 -7.36 5.35 39.83
C ARG A 44 -6.45 4.15 39.55
N LEU A 45 -6.71 3.01 40.20
CA LEU A 45 -5.96 1.79 39.95
C LEU A 45 -6.21 1.27 38.53
N TYR A 46 -7.45 1.30 38.05
CA TYR A 46 -7.81 0.88 36.71
C TYR A 46 -7.22 1.82 35.65
N GLU A 47 -7.33 3.13 35.85
CA GLU A 47 -6.74 4.14 34.97
C GLU A 47 -5.22 4.02 34.87
N TRP A 48 -4.55 3.71 35.98
CA TRP A 48 -3.11 3.47 35.95
C TRP A 48 -2.74 2.24 35.13
N LYS A 49 -3.45 1.12 35.33
CA LYS A 49 -3.22 -0.11 34.55
C LYS A 49 -3.56 0.06 33.07
N ALA A 50 -4.67 0.73 32.77
CA ALA A 50 -5.09 1.01 31.40
C ALA A 50 -4.05 1.87 30.67
N ARG A 51 -3.52 2.90 31.34
CA ARG A 51 -2.43 3.72 30.79
C ARG A 51 -1.17 2.88 30.58
N PHE A 52 -0.78 2.02 31.52
CA PHE A 52 0.38 1.17 31.35
C PHE A 52 0.25 0.25 30.12
N ILE A 53 -0.91 -0.39 29.93
CA ILE A 53 -1.15 -1.26 28.76
C ILE A 53 -1.14 -0.42 27.48
N ALA A 54 -1.79 0.74 27.46
CA ALA A 54 -1.80 1.61 26.29
C ALA A 54 -0.40 2.10 25.88
N PHE A 55 0.44 2.50 26.84
CA PHE A 55 1.78 2.98 26.51
C PHE A 55 2.78 1.84 26.27
N GLN A 56 2.87 0.87 27.16
CA GLN A 56 3.94 -0.14 27.06
C GLN A 56 3.60 -1.27 26.07
N VAL A 57 2.33 -1.71 26.05
CA VAL A 57 1.92 -2.88 25.27
C VAL A 57 1.42 -2.45 23.90
N ASP A 58 0.55 -1.46 23.83
CA ASP A 58 0.02 -0.99 22.55
C ASP A 58 1.07 -0.17 21.78
N TRP A 59 1.64 0.87 22.40
CA TRP A 59 2.61 1.71 21.69
C TRP A 59 3.95 0.99 21.43
N ASP A 60 4.71 0.65 22.48
CA ASP A 60 6.08 0.16 22.28
C ASP A 60 6.13 -1.25 21.63
N PHE A 61 5.18 -2.12 21.96
CA PHE A 61 5.17 -3.48 21.42
C PHE A 61 4.37 -3.62 20.12
N TRP A 62 3.09 -3.25 20.11
CA TRP A 62 2.28 -3.45 18.89
C TRP A 62 2.68 -2.48 17.78
N HIS A 63 2.89 -1.21 18.08
CA HIS A 63 3.21 -0.22 17.06
C HIS A 63 4.70 -0.28 16.68
N ASP A 64 5.62 -0.11 17.63
CA ASP A 64 7.03 0.03 17.26
C ASP A 64 7.70 -1.30 16.91
N PHE A 65 7.39 -2.38 17.63
CA PHE A 65 7.99 -3.70 17.36
C PHE A 65 7.23 -4.47 16.27
N VAL A 66 5.94 -4.73 16.43
CA VAL A 66 5.20 -5.56 15.47
C VAL A 66 4.99 -4.82 14.15
N HIS A 67 4.41 -3.63 14.17
CA HIS A 67 4.10 -2.92 12.93
C HIS A 67 5.37 -2.47 12.19
N ASP A 68 6.32 -1.83 12.89
CA ASP A 68 7.48 -1.24 12.22
C ASP A 68 8.64 -2.22 11.99
N GLN A 69 9.01 -3.05 12.97
CA GLN A 69 10.14 -3.97 12.79
C GLN A 69 9.75 -5.24 12.02
N ILE A 70 8.59 -5.81 12.31
CA ILE A 70 8.20 -7.09 11.69
C ILE A 70 7.53 -6.83 10.35
N ILE A 71 6.45 -6.04 10.31
CA ILE A 71 5.64 -5.91 9.09
C ILE A 71 6.33 -4.97 8.09
N LEU A 72 6.63 -3.74 8.50
CA LEU A 72 7.12 -2.72 7.57
C LEU A 72 8.50 -3.05 7.00
N LYS A 73 9.46 -3.48 7.85
CA LYS A 73 10.81 -3.85 7.36
C LYS A 73 10.80 -5.11 6.51
N SER A 74 10.04 -6.16 6.87
CA SER A 74 9.98 -7.37 6.04
C SER A 74 9.37 -7.07 4.67
N PHE A 75 8.30 -6.27 4.64
CA PHE A 75 7.66 -5.85 3.39
C PHE A 75 8.59 -4.97 2.55
N LYS A 76 9.25 -3.97 3.15
CA LYS A 76 10.22 -3.12 2.44
C LYS A 76 11.42 -3.91 1.92
N ASN A 77 11.92 -4.89 2.68
CA ASN A 77 13.02 -5.75 2.23
C ASN A 77 12.58 -6.67 1.09
N ALA A 78 11.39 -7.27 1.17
CA ALA A 78 10.83 -8.08 0.10
C ALA A 78 10.59 -7.25 -1.17
N ALA A 79 9.97 -6.08 -1.03
CA ALA A 79 9.77 -5.13 -2.12
C ALA A 79 11.09 -4.63 -2.71
N GLY A 80 12.11 -4.35 -1.88
CA GLY A 80 13.45 -3.97 -2.31
C GLY A 80 14.16 -5.10 -3.06
N THR A 81 13.97 -6.34 -2.65
CA THR A 81 14.55 -7.53 -3.31
C THR A 81 13.84 -7.84 -4.64
N LEU A 82 12.53 -7.58 -4.74
CA LEU A 82 11.80 -7.68 -6.00
C LEU A 82 12.15 -6.51 -6.93
N SER A 83 12.18 -5.27 -6.44
CA SER A 83 12.40 -4.08 -7.28
C SER A 83 13.86 -3.86 -7.66
N GLY A 84 14.83 -4.29 -6.86
CA GLY A 84 16.24 -4.11 -7.18
C GLY A 84 16.78 -5.24 -8.06
N PRO A 85 17.07 -6.42 -7.48
CA PRO A 85 17.61 -7.57 -8.19
C PRO A 85 16.80 -7.99 -9.42
N VAL A 86 15.48 -8.16 -9.32
CA VAL A 86 14.68 -8.71 -10.43
C VAL A 86 14.56 -7.74 -11.60
N ASP A 87 14.36 -6.45 -11.32
CA ASP A 87 14.29 -5.40 -12.36
C ASP A 87 15.64 -5.22 -13.06
N ARG A 88 16.74 -5.09 -12.29
CA ARG A 88 18.08 -4.86 -12.86
C ARG A 88 18.70 -6.10 -13.51
N LEU A 89 18.43 -7.32 -13.00
CA LEU A 89 19.01 -8.54 -13.56
C LEU A 89 18.13 -9.18 -14.64
N GLY A 90 16.81 -9.18 -14.46
CA GLY A 90 15.88 -9.85 -15.38
C GLY A 90 15.46 -8.93 -16.51
N ILE A 91 14.83 -7.81 -16.16
CA ILE A 91 14.17 -6.93 -17.14
C ILE A 91 15.22 -6.17 -17.97
N ASN A 92 16.14 -5.45 -17.32
CA ASN A 92 17.12 -4.65 -18.06
C ASN A 92 18.03 -5.50 -18.96
N LYS A 93 18.57 -6.62 -18.47
CA LYS A 93 19.44 -7.49 -19.29
C LYS A 93 18.71 -8.11 -20.49
N PHE A 94 17.43 -8.43 -20.35
CA PHE A 94 16.63 -8.96 -21.44
C PHE A 94 16.41 -7.91 -22.53
N PHE A 95 15.96 -6.71 -22.16
CA PHE A 95 15.73 -5.64 -23.13
C PHE A 95 17.03 -5.11 -23.75
N ASP A 96 18.10 -4.97 -22.97
CA ASP A 96 19.43 -4.61 -23.48
C ASP A 96 19.94 -5.68 -24.45
N GLY A 97 19.79 -6.97 -24.12
CA GLY A 97 20.17 -8.09 -24.99
C GLY A 97 19.40 -8.10 -26.32
N LEU A 98 18.11 -7.79 -26.29
CA LEU A 98 17.31 -7.61 -27.51
C LEU A 98 17.78 -6.41 -28.33
N ALA A 99 18.04 -5.27 -27.67
CA ALA A 99 18.55 -4.08 -28.33
C ALA A 99 19.90 -4.34 -29.01
N TYR A 100 20.83 -5.02 -28.32
CA TYR A 100 22.10 -5.45 -28.90
C TYR A 100 21.91 -6.42 -30.06
N SER A 101 20.97 -7.36 -29.98
CA SER A 101 20.70 -8.30 -31.07
C SER A 101 20.18 -7.58 -32.32
N VAL A 102 19.21 -6.67 -32.15
CA VAL A 102 18.67 -5.85 -33.23
C VAL A 102 19.75 -4.95 -33.83
N GLN A 103 20.55 -4.31 -32.98
CA GLN A 103 21.66 -3.46 -33.43
C GLN A 103 22.71 -4.26 -34.19
N ASN A 104 23.06 -5.46 -33.72
CA ASN A 104 24.04 -6.33 -34.36
C ASN A 104 23.56 -6.78 -35.75
N ILE A 105 22.28 -7.11 -35.89
CA ILE A 105 21.66 -7.41 -37.19
C ILE A 105 21.72 -6.16 -38.10
N ALA A 106 21.33 -5.00 -37.58
CA ALA A 106 21.36 -3.75 -38.35
C ALA A 106 22.77 -3.40 -38.84
N VAL A 107 23.77 -3.50 -37.96
CA VAL A 107 25.15 -3.10 -38.26
C VAL A 107 25.88 -4.12 -39.12
N ASN A 108 25.68 -5.43 -38.90
CA ASN A 108 26.47 -6.45 -39.59
C ASN A 108 25.77 -7.00 -40.84
N VAL A 109 24.44 -6.91 -40.92
CA VAL A 109 23.67 -7.47 -42.05
C VAL A 109 23.09 -6.36 -42.91
N LEU A 110 22.37 -5.40 -42.33
CA LEU A 110 21.68 -4.37 -43.12
C LEU A 110 22.65 -3.30 -43.64
N ARG A 111 23.60 -2.86 -42.82
CA ARG A 111 24.54 -1.78 -43.20
C ARG A 111 25.42 -2.15 -44.41
N PRO A 112 25.98 -3.37 -44.53
CA PRO A 112 26.77 -3.72 -45.72
C PRO A 112 25.95 -3.85 -47.01
N LEU A 113 24.64 -4.12 -46.92
CA LEU A 113 23.75 -4.13 -48.10
C LEU A 113 23.57 -2.73 -48.69
N GLN A 114 23.77 -1.68 -47.90
CA GLN A 114 23.74 -0.30 -48.35
C GLN A 114 25.11 0.13 -48.89
N THR A 115 25.42 -0.26 -50.12
CA THR A 115 26.74 -0.02 -50.73
C THR A 115 26.93 1.39 -51.30
N GLY A 116 25.87 2.21 -51.37
CA GLY A 116 25.92 3.57 -51.94
C GLY A 116 25.95 3.64 -53.47
N TYR A 117 26.02 2.50 -54.17
CA TYR A 117 26.02 2.44 -55.63
C TYR A 117 24.63 2.21 -56.21
N VAL A 118 24.13 3.16 -57.02
CA VAL A 118 22.80 3.09 -57.67
C VAL A 118 22.57 1.79 -58.45
N ARG A 119 23.63 1.20 -59.04
CA ARG A 119 23.55 -0.09 -59.76
C ARG A 119 23.16 -1.25 -58.85
N ASN A 120 23.63 -1.29 -57.61
CA ASN A 120 23.28 -2.35 -56.66
C ASN A 120 21.81 -2.25 -56.24
N TYR A 121 21.26 -1.03 -56.15
CA TYR A 121 19.83 -0.83 -55.93
C TYR A 121 19.00 -1.28 -57.14
N ALA A 122 19.44 -0.97 -58.37
CA ALA A 122 18.76 -1.42 -59.58
C ALA A 122 18.71 -2.97 -59.68
N LEU A 123 19.82 -3.65 -59.34
CA LEU A 123 19.87 -5.10 -59.23
C LEU A 123 18.92 -5.63 -58.15
N GLY A 124 18.86 -4.97 -56.98
CA GLY A 124 17.94 -5.32 -55.91
C GLY A 124 16.45 -5.20 -56.31
N VAL A 125 16.09 -4.12 -57.02
CA VAL A 125 14.72 -3.93 -57.54
C VAL A 125 14.38 -5.00 -58.58
N MET A 126 15.28 -5.29 -59.51
CA MET A 126 15.08 -6.34 -60.51
C MET A 126 14.88 -7.72 -59.85
N LEU A 127 15.72 -8.06 -58.86
CA LEU A 127 15.57 -9.28 -58.05
C LEU A 127 14.23 -9.33 -57.33
N GLY A 128 13.80 -8.23 -56.73
CA GLY A 128 12.50 -8.11 -56.08
C GLY A 128 11.34 -8.38 -57.03
N VAL A 129 11.35 -7.77 -58.22
CA VAL A 129 10.32 -7.99 -59.25
C VAL A 129 10.26 -9.45 -59.68
N VAL A 130 11.42 -10.06 -59.97
CA VAL A 130 11.48 -11.48 -60.36
C VAL A 130 10.97 -12.39 -59.24
N MET A 131 11.33 -12.12 -57.98
CA MET A 131 10.83 -12.89 -56.83
C MET A 131 9.32 -12.77 -56.67
N VAL A 132 8.75 -11.57 -56.76
CA VAL A 132 7.30 -11.36 -56.64
C VAL A 132 6.56 -12.07 -57.76
N LEU A 133 7.03 -11.95 -59.01
CA LEU A 133 6.44 -12.66 -60.14
C LEU A 133 6.57 -14.18 -59.96
N GLY A 134 7.70 -14.66 -59.47
CA GLY A 134 7.91 -16.07 -59.15
C GLY A 134 6.93 -16.58 -58.09
N ILE A 135 6.79 -15.88 -56.95
CA ILE A 135 5.84 -16.23 -55.89
C ILE A 135 4.41 -16.18 -56.40
N MET A 136 4.06 -15.16 -57.20
CA MET A 136 2.72 -15.02 -57.78
C MET A 136 2.41 -16.16 -58.76
N LEU A 137 3.36 -16.56 -59.62
CA LEU A 137 3.17 -17.66 -60.55
C LEU A 137 3.10 -19.01 -59.84
N ILE A 138 3.97 -19.25 -58.85
CA ILE A 138 3.95 -20.48 -58.05
C ILE A 138 2.63 -20.59 -57.29
N SER A 139 2.20 -19.51 -56.66
CA SER A 139 0.91 -19.48 -55.96
C SER A 139 -0.25 -19.69 -56.93
N ASP A 140 -0.28 -19.03 -58.08
CA ASP A 140 -1.30 -19.22 -59.11
C ASP A 140 -1.36 -20.66 -59.64
N VAL A 141 -0.22 -21.26 -60.00
CA VAL A 141 -0.12 -22.66 -60.44
C VAL A 141 -0.55 -23.62 -59.33
N PHE A 142 -0.15 -23.34 -58.08
CA PHE A 142 -0.58 -24.11 -56.92
C PHE A 142 -2.10 -24.03 -56.72
N TYR A 143 -2.69 -22.84 -56.78
CA TYR A 143 -4.14 -22.65 -56.66
C TYR A 143 -4.92 -23.33 -57.80
N ARG A 144 -4.39 -23.33 -59.03
CA ARG A 144 -4.99 -24.07 -60.16
C ARG A 144 -4.91 -25.60 -59.95
N ASN A 145 -3.79 -26.11 -59.44
CA ASN A 145 -3.61 -27.55 -59.19
C ASN A 145 -4.39 -28.07 -57.98
N VAL A 146 -4.56 -27.25 -56.95
CA VAL A 146 -5.31 -27.60 -55.73
C VAL A 146 -6.82 -27.37 -55.89
N GLY A 147 -7.27 -26.84 -57.03
CA GLY A 147 -8.69 -26.82 -57.43
C GLY A 147 -9.57 -25.83 -56.66
N ILE A 148 -8.99 -24.88 -55.93
CA ILE A 148 -9.70 -23.94 -55.04
C ILE A 148 -10.64 -22.97 -55.80
N TRP A 149 -10.54 -22.90 -57.13
CA TRP A 149 -11.40 -22.07 -57.98
C TRP A 149 -12.47 -22.83 -58.78
N ARG A 150 -12.72 -24.12 -58.52
CA ARG A 150 -13.93 -24.79 -59.03
C ARG A 150 -15.09 -24.57 -58.07
N LEU A 151 -15.68 -23.38 -58.14
CA LEU A 151 -17.08 -23.20 -57.83
C LEU A 151 -17.76 -23.02 -59.18
N ASP A 152 -18.53 -24.04 -59.55
CA ASP A 152 -19.61 -24.13 -60.54
C ASP A 152 -19.64 -23.08 -61.67
#